data_AF-A0A534JGA2-F1
#
_entry.id   AF-A0A534JGA2-F1
#
_cell.length_a   1.000
_cell.length_b   1.000
_cell.length_c   1.000
_cell.angle_alpha   90.00
_cell.angle_beta   90.00
_cell.angle_gamma   90.00
#
_symmetry.space_group_name_H-M   'P 1'
#
loop_
_entity.id
_entity.type
_entity.pdbx_description
1 polymer ?
#
loop_
_entity_poly.entity_id
_entity_poly.type
_entity_poly.pdbx_seq_one_letter_code
_entity_poly.pdbx_strand_id
1 'polypeptide(L)'
;MAGTTTFIGRIRFRDIQYKRETEFSVRVDTTRSEVVLFLDQDAEGTGGFYSGECTVGLDPRQTRLLIDILQKAVSLLPETGHGPNVAARVPFKWSDAGAPEPDDSGIIVVASSGKIILGISPGGAPGTDAAAEPYLATFGYKVGEDLIAALDQGASTLGVP
;
A
#
# COMPACT_ATOMS: atom_id res chain seq x y z
N MET A 1 -21.34 5.51 -19.60
CA MET A 1 -20.34 4.43 -19.72
C MET A 1 -20.23 3.82 -18.33
N ALA A 2 -20.49 2.51 -18.18
CA ALA A 2 -20.25 1.84 -16.89
C ALA A 2 -18.73 1.84 -16.70
N GLY A 3 -18.24 2.50 -15.65
CA GLY A 3 -16.81 2.49 -15.40
C GLY A 3 -16.39 1.09 -14.96
N THR A 4 -15.23 0.68 -15.45
CA THR A 4 -14.79 -0.72 -15.42
C THR A 4 -13.59 -0.81 -14.51
N THR A 5 -13.70 -1.54 -13.41
CA THR A 5 -12.52 -1.89 -12.62
C THR A 5 -11.71 -2.93 -13.38
N THR A 6 -10.46 -2.60 -13.73
CA THR A 6 -9.55 -3.49 -14.46
C THR A 6 -8.50 -4.03 -13.50
N PHE A 7 -8.30 -5.35 -13.48
CA PHE A 7 -7.25 -5.97 -12.67
C PHE A 7 -5.89 -5.84 -13.35
N ILE A 8 -4.88 -5.37 -12.60
CA ILE A 8 -3.52 -5.16 -13.11
C ILE A 8 -2.61 -6.31 -12.70
N GLY A 9 -2.58 -6.64 -11.40
CA GLY A 9 -1.65 -7.65 -10.90
C GLY A 9 -1.91 -8.05 -9.46
N ARG A 10 -1.34 -9.20 -9.10
CA ARG A 10 -1.37 -9.80 -7.77
C ARG A 10 0.04 -10.19 -7.36
N ILE A 11 0.47 -9.74 -6.19
CA ILE A 11 1.78 -10.02 -5.61
C ILE A 11 1.57 -10.76 -4.30
N ARG A 12 1.89 -12.06 -4.27
CA ARG A 12 1.83 -12.89 -3.06
C ARG A 12 3.20 -13.00 -2.43
N PHE A 13 3.26 -12.86 -1.11
CA PHE A 13 4.51 -12.97 -0.37
C PHE A 13 4.24 -13.36 1.08
N ARG A 14 5.24 -13.95 1.71
CA ARG A 14 5.25 -14.15 3.16
C ARG A 14 5.80 -12.92 3.85
N ASP A 15 5.00 -12.27 4.68
CA ASP A 15 5.41 -11.12 5.49
C ASP A 15 6.63 -11.49 6.35
N ILE A 16 7.69 -10.68 6.24
CA ILE A 16 8.98 -10.96 6.90
C ILE A 16 8.88 -10.83 8.42
N GLN A 17 8.05 -9.92 8.93
CA GLN A 17 7.92 -9.63 10.35
C GLN A 17 6.91 -10.57 11.03
N TYR A 18 5.72 -10.69 10.45
CA TYR A 18 4.61 -11.45 11.04
C TYR A 18 4.55 -12.91 10.57
N LYS A 19 5.39 -13.30 9.61
CA LYS A 19 5.52 -14.69 9.11
C LYS A 19 4.23 -15.28 8.54
N ARG A 20 3.33 -14.42 8.04
CA ARG A 20 2.02 -14.75 7.46
C ARG A 20 2.02 -14.59 5.95
N GLU A 21 1.12 -15.30 5.27
CA GLU A 21 0.91 -15.10 3.83
C GLU A 21 0.09 -13.84 3.60
N THR A 22 0.57 -13.00 2.71
CA THR A 22 0.03 -11.67 2.44
C THR A 22 -0.05 -11.45 0.93
N GLU A 23 -1.07 -10.72 0.50
CA GLU A 23 -1.31 -10.43 -0.91
C GLU A 23 -1.53 -8.93 -1.12
N PHE A 24 -0.81 -8.36 -2.10
CA PHE A 24 -1.22 -7.12 -2.73
C PHE A 24 -1.98 -7.43 -4.01
N SER A 25 -3.11 -6.77 -4.22
CA SER A 25 -3.83 -6.74 -5.50
C SER A 25 -3.96 -5.31 -5.99
N VAL A 26 -3.52 -5.05 -7.22
CA VAL A 26 -3.62 -3.73 -7.84
C VAL A 26 -4.68 -3.77 -8.94
N ARG A 27 -5.58 -2.79 -8.90
CA ARG A 27 -6.66 -2.60 -9.87
C ARG A 27 -6.72 -1.14 -10.31
N VAL A 28 -7.37 -0.87 -11.42
CA VAL A 28 -7.65 0.49 -11.91
C VAL A 28 -9.15 0.68 -11.97
N ASP A 29 -9.66 1.71 -11.31
CA ASP A 29 -11.04 2.16 -11.42
C ASP A 29 -11.10 3.39 -12.34
N THR A 30 -11.49 3.16 -13.59
CA THR A 30 -11.60 4.24 -14.59
C THR A 30 -12.77 5.19 -14.34
N THR A 31 -13.76 4.79 -13.54
CA THR A 31 -14.88 5.66 -13.13
C THR A 31 -14.38 6.77 -12.23
N ARG A 32 -13.55 6.40 -11.26
CA ARG A 32 -12.99 7.31 -10.26
C ARG A 32 -11.64 7.89 -10.67
N SER A 33 -11.05 7.37 -11.75
CA SER A 33 -9.68 7.70 -12.18
C SER A 33 -8.66 7.40 -11.08
N GLU A 34 -8.76 6.23 -10.48
CA GLU A 34 -7.95 5.80 -9.33
C GLU A 34 -7.23 4.48 -9.61
N VAL A 35 -6.02 4.34 -9.07
CA VAL A 35 -5.38 3.04 -8.86
C VAL A 35 -5.81 2.56 -7.48
N VAL A 36 -6.43 1.39 -7.42
CA VAL A 36 -6.91 0.77 -6.20
C VAL A 36 -5.88 -0.26 -5.75
N LEU A 37 -5.31 -0.05 -4.57
CA LEU A 37 -4.43 -1.00 -3.90
C LEU A 37 -5.23 -1.72 -2.83
N PHE A 38 -5.27 -3.05 -2.93
CA PHE A 38 -5.82 -3.94 -1.94
C PHE A 38 -4.69 -4.69 -1.24
N LEU A 39 -4.72 -4.72 0.10
CA LEU A 39 -3.82 -5.48 0.96
C LEU A 39 -4.64 -6.48 1.77
N ASP A 40 -4.35 -7.77 1.61
CA ASP A 40 -4.89 -8.86 2.41
C ASP A 40 -3.77 -9.50 3.22
N GLN A 41 -3.86 -9.37 4.54
CA GLN A 41 -2.88 -9.87 5.49
C GLN A 41 -3.09 -11.32 5.92
N ASP A 42 -4.15 -11.99 5.45
CA ASP A 42 -4.45 -13.40 5.70
C ASP A 42 -4.86 -14.09 4.40
N ALA A 43 -3.98 -14.04 3.39
CA ALA A 43 -4.28 -14.50 2.03
C ALA A 43 -4.56 -16.01 1.92
N GLU A 44 -4.21 -16.80 2.93
CA GLU A 44 -4.54 -18.23 3.03
C GLU A 44 -5.79 -18.53 3.90
N GLY A 45 -6.41 -17.51 4.50
CA GLY A 45 -7.60 -17.64 5.34
C GLY A 45 -7.36 -18.45 6.62
N THR A 46 -6.15 -18.34 7.18
CA THR A 46 -5.71 -19.12 8.34
C THR A 46 -6.28 -18.63 9.67
N GLY A 47 -6.77 -17.38 9.73
CA GLY A 47 -7.35 -16.76 10.91
C GLY A 47 -6.31 -16.47 12.01
N GLY A 48 -6.01 -15.19 12.26
CA GLY A 48 -5.04 -14.78 13.29
C GLY A 48 -5.27 -13.37 13.81
N PHE A 49 -4.61 -13.03 14.92
CA PHE A 49 -4.60 -11.65 15.45
C PHE A 49 -3.99 -10.70 14.40
N TYR A 50 -4.65 -9.57 14.13
CA TYR A 50 -4.37 -8.65 13.01
C TYR A 50 -4.69 -9.20 11.61
N SER A 51 -5.66 -10.12 11.50
CA SER A 51 -6.33 -10.43 10.22
C SER A 51 -7.06 -9.19 9.72
N GLY A 52 -6.82 -8.79 8.48
CA GLY A 52 -7.43 -7.59 7.96
C GLY A 52 -7.19 -7.42 6.48
N GLU A 53 -8.26 -7.01 5.80
CA GLU A 53 -8.22 -6.53 4.43
C GLU A 53 -8.28 -5.00 4.46
N CYS A 54 -7.52 -4.35 3.58
CA CYS A 54 -7.51 -2.91 3.43
C CYS A 54 -7.56 -2.55 1.95
N THR A 55 -8.48 -1.68 1.57
CA THR A 55 -8.59 -1.17 0.19
C THR A 55 -8.43 0.34 0.18
N VAL A 56 -7.49 0.83 -0.62
CA VAL A 56 -7.22 2.27 -0.77
C VAL A 56 -7.26 2.69 -2.23
N GLY A 57 -7.90 3.83 -2.49
CA GLY A 57 -7.90 4.48 -3.79
C GLY A 57 -6.84 5.57 -3.84
N LEU A 58 -6.02 5.54 -4.88
CA LEU A 58 -4.98 6.54 -5.14
C LEU A 58 -5.28 7.23 -6.46
N ASP A 59 -5.44 8.55 -6.42
CA ASP A 59 -5.45 9.34 -7.64
C ASP A 59 -4.09 9.24 -8.36
N PRO A 60 -3.96 9.70 -9.61
CA PRO A 60 -2.71 9.52 -10.35
C PRO A 60 -1.50 10.22 -9.71
N ARG A 61 -1.71 11.37 -9.04
CA ARG A 61 -0.64 12.10 -8.36
C ARG A 61 -0.18 11.34 -7.12
N GLN A 62 -1.12 10.80 -6.34
CA GLN A 62 -0.84 9.97 -5.16
C GLN A 62 -0.15 8.66 -5.57
N THR A 63 -0.60 8.04 -6.67
CA THR A 63 0.00 6.81 -7.22
C THR A 63 1.46 7.04 -7.59
N ARG A 64 1.76 8.12 -8.33
CA ARG A 64 3.14 8.46 -8.71
C ARG A 64 4.01 8.73 -7.48
N LEU A 65 3.50 9.48 -6.52
CA LEU A 65 4.21 9.74 -5.27
C LEU A 65 4.54 8.44 -4.52
N LEU A 66 3.60 7.49 -4.45
CA LEU A 66 3.85 6.19 -3.83
C LEU A 66 4.92 5.39 -4.59
N ILE A 67 4.88 5.38 -5.92
CA ILE A 67 5.89 4.74 -6.78
C ILE A 67 7.29 5.30 -6.47
N ASP A 68 7.44 6.62 -6.47
CA ASP A 68 8.74 7.28 -6.23
C ASP A 68 9.29 6.94 -4.84
N ILE A 69 8.41 6.88 -3.82
CA ILE A 69 8.78 6.52 -2.45
C ILE A 69 9.19 5.06 -2.34
N LEU A 70 8.44 4.15 -2.98
CA LEU A 70 8.78 2.74 -3.03
C LEU A 70 10.11 2.50 -3.76
N GLN A 71 10.34 3.16 -4.90
CA GLN A 71 11.59 3.09 -5.64
C GLN A 71 12.78 3.55 -4.77
N LYS A 72 12.61 4.67 -4.07
CA LYS A 72 13.62 5.13 -3.10
C LYS A 72 13.85 4.10 -2.00
N ALA A 73 12.79 3.55 -1.40
CA ALA A 73 12.89 2.53 -0.36
C ALA A 73 13.62 1.27 -0.85
N VAL A 74 13.28 0.78 -2.05
CA VAL A 74 13.92 -0.37 -2.72
C VAL A 74 15.41 -0.10 -2.95
N SER A 75 15.78 1.09 -3.43
CA SER A 75 17.17 1.47 -3.68
C SER A 75 18.05 1.51 -2.42
N LEU A 76 17.45 1.71 -1.24
CA LEU A 76 18.13 1.77 0.05
C LEU A 76 18.33 0.39 0.71
N LEU A 77 17.70 -0.67 0.21
CA LEU A 77 17.80 -2.02 0.79
C LEU A 77 19.18 -2.67 0.72
N PRO A 78 19.99 -2.47 -0.34
CA PRO A 78 21.34 -3.05 -0.44
C PRO A 78 22.36 -2.37 0.49
N GLU A 79 22.04 -1.20 1.05
CA GLU A 79 22.96 -0.48 1.95
C GLU A 79 22.98 -1.15 3.33
N THR A 80 24.05 -1.88 3.62
CA THR A 80 24.29 -2.47 4.93
C THR A 80 24.51 -1.35 5.96
N GLY A 81 23.55 -1.16 6.87
CA GLY A 81 23.87 -0.70 8.23
C GLY A 81 23.35 0.65 8.70
N HIS A 82 22.35 1.27 8.08
CA HIS A 82 21.71 2.46 8.66
C HIS A 82 20.25 2.17 9.07
N GLY A 83 19.89 2.66 10.26
CA GLY A 83 18.61 2.41 10.94
C GLY A 83 17.38 2.86 10.15
N PRO A 84 16.17 2.79 10.73
CA PRO A 84 14.94 3.02 9.98
C PRO A 84 14.95 4.40 9.32
N ASN A 85 15.12 4.41 7.99
CA ASN A 85 14.95 5.60 7.17
C ASN A 85 13.47 5.66 6.82
N VAL A 86 12.72 6.56 7.48
CA VAL A 86 11.34 6.87 7.10
C VAL A 86 11.39 7.44 5.68
N ALA A 87 10.85 6.72 4.70
CA ALA A 87 11.05 7.05 3.29
C ALA A 87 10.12 8.19 2.83
N ALA A 88 8.88 8.25 3.32
CA ALA A 88 7.92 9.39 3.26
C ALA A 88 6.49 8.91 3.62
N ARG A 89 5.54 9.86 3.65
CA ARG A 89 4.09 9.62 3.81
C ARG A 89 3.33 10.03 2.55
N VAL A 90 2.33 9.25 2.14
CA VAL A 90 1.43 9.55 1.02
C VAL A 90 0.00 9.66 1.54
N PRO A 91 -0.69 10.80 1.38
CA PRO A 91 -2.13 10.87 1.67
C PRO A 91 -2.92 10.03 0.66
N PHE A 92 -3.98 9.35 1.08
CA PHE A 92 -4.83 8.53 0.21
C PHE A 92 -6.32 8.73 0.54
N LYS A 93 -7.21 8.27 -0.35
CA LYS A 93 -8.65 8.24 -0.10
C LYS A 93 -9.17 6.82 0.13
N TRP A 94 -10.10 6.66 1.07
CA TRP A 94 -10.72 5.35 1.31
C TRP A 94 -11.62 5.00 0.13
N SER A 95 -11.43 3.82 -0.46
CA SER A 95 -12.20 3.45 -1.66
C SER A 95 -13.65 3.05 -1.34
N ASP A 96 -13.94 2.68 -0.10
CA ASP A 96 -15.30 2.37 0.35
C ASP A 96 -16.01 3.66 0.74
N ALA A 97 -16.98 4.05 -0.08
CA ALA A 97 -17.80 5.24 0.13
C ALA A 97 -18.62 5.10 1.42
N GLY A 98 -18.15 5.68 2.52
CA GLY A 98 -18.92 5.74 3.77
C GLY A 98 -18.15 6.09 5.04
N ALA A 99 -16.83 5.89 5.10
CA ALA A 99 -16.05 6.29 6.25
C ALA A 99 -15.58 7.75 6.13
N PRO A 100 -15.82 8.63 7.12
CA PRO A 100 -15.21 9.96 7.13
C PRO A 100 -13.69 9.79 7.18
N GLU A 101 -12.97 10.39 6.22
CA GLU A 101 -11.50 10.33 6.16
C GLU A 101 -10.92 11.18 7.30
N PRO A 102 -10.17 10.59 8.25
CA PRO A 102 -9.39 11.39 9.18
C PRO A 102 -8.28 12.16 8.46
N ASP A 103 -8.02 13.39 8.90
CA ASP A 103 -6.94 14.26 8.41
C ASP A 103 -5.54 13.60 8.46
N ASP A 104 -5.37 12.54 9.26
CA ASP A 104 -4.11 11.80 9.47
C ASP A 104 -4.01 10.46 8.70
N SER A 105 -4.92 10.18 7.76
CA SER A 105 -4.85 8.96 6.93
C SER A 105 -3.65 9.00 5.97
N GLY A 106 -2.87 7.93 5.92
CA GLY A 106 -1.71 7.90 5.03
C GLY A 106 -1.06 6.53 4.84
N ILE A 107 -0.45 6.34 3.68
CA ILE A 107 0.48 5.24 3.41
C ILE A 107 1.88 5.69 3.83
N ILE A 108 2.50 4.94 4.72
CA ILE A 108 3.84 5.17 5.24
C ILE A 108 4.75 4.07 4.70
N VAL A 109 5.87 4.45 4.10
CA VAL A 109 6.88 3.50 3.65
C VAL A 109 8.16 3.71 4.44
N VAL A 110 8.70 2.64 5.02
CA VAL A 110 9.95 2.65 5.79
C VAL A 110 10.90 1.62 5.19
N ALA A 111 12.13 2.01 4.90
CA ALA A 111 13.21 1.09 4.57
C ALA A 111 14.07 0.87 5.83
N SER A 112 14.28 -0.38 6.21
CA SER A 112 15.11 -0.74 7.36
C SER A 112 15.75 -2.10 7.13
N SER A 113 17.07 -2.21 7.24
CA SER A 113 17.77 -3.50 7.38
C SER A 113 17.34 -4.58 6.36
N GLY A 114 17.34 -4.26 5.07
CA GLY A 114 17.00 -5.21 4.00
C GLY A 114 15.51 -5.53 3.85
N LYS A 115 14.62 -4.82 4.54
CA LYS A 115 13.16 -4.91 4.39
C LYS A 115 12.51 -3.53 4.20
N ILE A 116 11.37 -3.54 3.52
CA ILE A 116 10.43 -2.43 3.40
C ILE A 116 9.25 -2.74 4.31
N ILE A 117 8.78 -1.73 5.04
CA ILE A 117 7.52 -1.77 5.78
C ILE A 117 6.59 -0.76 5.11
N LEU A 118 5.49 -1.25 4.56
CA LEU A 118 4.38 -0.44 4.07
C LEU A 118 3.27 -0.47 5.12
N GLY A 119 2.96 0.68 5.69
CA GLY A 119 1.88 0.86 6.66
C GLY A 119 0.77 1.71 6.08
N ILE A 120 -0.46 1.19 6.05
CA ILE A 120 -1.64 1.95 5.66
C ILE A 120 -2.39 2.31 6.93
N SER A 121 -2.34 3.58 7.33
CA SER A 121 -3.05 4.05 8.51
C SER A 121 -4.40 4.65 8.11
N PRO A 122 -5.52 4.17 8.69
CA PRO A 122 -6.83 4.81 8.56
C PRO A 122 -6.97 6.15 9.27
N GLY A 123 -5.94 6.62 9.98
CA GLY A 123 -6.06 7.75 10.89
C GLY A 123 -6.98 7.45 12.08
N GLY A 124 -6.99 8.34 13.07
CA GLY A 124 -7.94 8.26 14.19
C GLY A 124 -9.25 8.95 13.82
N ALA A 125 -10.40 8.37 14.15
CA ALA A 125 -11.68 9.06 13.94
C ALA A 125 -11.70 10.38 14.74
N PRO A 126 -12.29 11.47 14.21
CA PRO A 126 -12.41 12.73 14.96
C PRO A 126 -13.10 12.50 16.31
N GLY A 127 -12.42 12.82 17.41
CA GLY A 127 -12.97 12.69 18.77
C GLY A 127 -12.70 11.34 19.47
N THR A 128 -11.90 10.46 18.88
CA THR A 128 -11.40 9.24 19.57
C THR A 128 -9.89 9.30 19.73
N ASP A 129 -9.39 9.17 20.97
CA ASP A 129 -7.94 9.07 21.27
C ASP A 129 -7.32 7.74 20.79
N ALA A 130 -8.13 6.82 20.27
CA ALA A 130 -7.68 5.56 19.69
C ALA A 130 -7.30 5.78 18.22
N ALA A 131 -6.00 5.92 17.94
CA ALA A 131 -5.47 5.72 16.60
C ALA A 131 -5.76 4.27 16.19
N ALA A 132 -6.51 4.05 15.11
CA ALA A 132 -6.66 2.72 14.56
C ALA A 132 -5.29 2.21 14.11
N GLU A 133 -4.95 0.98 14.52
CA GLU A 133 -3.65 0.41 14.22
C GLU A 133 -3.46 0.29 12.69
N PRO A 134 -2.27 0.63 12.18
CA PRO A 134 -2.03 0.60 10.74
C PRO A 134 -2.01 -0.85 10.22
N TYR A 135 -2.48 -1.03 8.98
CA TYR A 135 -2.26 -2.26 8.24
C TYR A 135 -0.80 -2.31 7.79
N LEU A 136 -0.01 -3.17 8.41
CA LEU A 136 1.42 -3.31 8.13
C LEU A 136 1.73 -4.53 7.23
N ALA A 137 2.48 -4.27 6.16
CA ALA A 137 3.08 -5.29 5.30
C ALA A 137 4.60 -5.11 5.25
N THR A 138 5.33 -6.16 5.59
CA THR A 138 6.80 -6.15 5.65
C THR A 138 7.39 -7.11 4.63
N PHE A 139 8.16 -6.60 3.68
CA PHE A 139 8.61 -7.37 2.52
C PHE A 139 10.00 -6.96 2.02
N GLY A 140 10.58 -7.81 1.17
CA GLY A 140 11.93 -7.61 0.62
C GLY A 140 11.93 -6.91 -0.74
N TYR A 141 13.13 -6.68 -1.26
CA TYR A 141 13.40 -5.98 -2.53
C TYR A 141 12.51 -6.42 -3.69
N LYS A 142 12.44 -7.72 -3.97
CA LYS A 142 11.68 -8.27 -5.10
C LYS A 142 10.19 -7.95 -5.04
N VAL A 143 9.58 -8.08 -3.86
CA VAL A 143 8.16 -7.74 -3.65
C VAL A 143 7.92 -6.25 -3.85
N GLY A 144 8.89 -5.41 -3.44
CA GLY A 144 8.85 -3.97 -3.70
C GLY A 144 8.88 -3.64 -5.19
N GLU A 145 9.77 -4.27 -5.96
CA GLU A 145 9.83 -4.11 -7.42
C GLU A 145 8.53 -4.54 -8.12
N ASP A 146 8.00 -5.71 -7.74
CA ASP A 146 6.77 -6.24 -8.32
C ASP A 146 5.57 -5.30 -8.03
N LEU A 147 5.51 -4.73 -6.82
CA LEU A 147 4.49 -3.74 -6.46
C LEU A 147 4.65 -2.43 -7.24
N ILE A 148 5.89 -1.92 -7.40
CA ILE A 148 6.18 -0.73 -8.21
C ILE A 148 5.70 -0.94 -9.65
N ALA A 149 6.04 -2.07 -10.26
CA ALA A 149 5.65 -2.38 -11.64
C ALA A 149 4.13 -2.44 -11.80
N ALA A 150 3.41 -3.03 -10.85
CA ALA A 150 1.95 -3.09 -10.89
C ALA A 150 1.31 -1.70 -10.72
N LEU A 151 1.84 -0.85 -9.83
CA LEU A 151 1.36 0.53 -9.65
C LEU A 151 1.64 1.39 -10.89
N ASP A 152 2.82 1.28 -11.49
CA ASP A 152 3.23 2.02 -12.68
C ASP A 152 2.39 1.64 -13.91
N GLN A 153 2.10 0.34 -14.08
CA GLN A 153 1.16 -0.13 -15.08
C GLN A 153 -0.27 0.40 -14.82
N GLY A 154 -0.69 0.48 -13.56
CA GLY A 154 -1.97 1.08 -13.17
C GLY A 154 -2.06 2.56 -13.54
N ALA A 155 -1.03 3.34 -13.21
CA ALA A 155 -0.93 4.76 -13.56
C ALA A 155 -0.92 4.98 -15.08
N SER A 156 -0.15 4.18 -15.81
CA SER A 156 -0.10 4.19 -17.28
C SER A 156 -1.48 3.95 -17.90
N THR A 157 -2.28 3.04 -17.31
CA THR A 157 -3.64 2.75 -17.76
C THR A 157 -4.58 3.95 -17.58
N LEU A 158 -4.33 4.81 -16.58
CA LEU A 158 -5.04 6.07 -16.36
C LEU A 158 -4.52 7.22 -17.25
N GLY A 159 -3.55 6.97 -18.12
CA GLY A 159 -2.96 7.97 -19.01
C GLY A 159 -1.95 8.88 -18.33
N VAL A 160 -1.36 8.44 -17.21
CA VAL A 160 -0.32 9.20 -16.49
C VAL A 160 1.04 8.53 -16.70
N PRO A 161 2.04 9.26 -17.23
CA PRO A 161 3.38 8.73 -17.47
C PRO A 161 4.21 8.56 -16.19
#